data_AF-A0A422M3W3-F1
#
_entry.id   AF-A0A422M3W3-F1
#
_cell.length_a   1.000
_cell.length_b   1.000
_cell.length_c   1.000
_cell.angle_alpha   90.00
_cell.angle_beta   90.00
_cell.angle_gamma   90.00
#
_symmetry.space_group_name_H-M   'P 1'
#
loop_
_entity.id
_entity.type
_entity.pdbx_description
1 polymer ?
#
loop_
_entity_poly.entity_id
_entity_poly.type
_entity_poly.pdbx_seq_one_letter_code
_entity_poly.pdbx_strand_id
1 'polypeptide(L)' 'MMTRPDIEATQDLLKEASSLLIVLRRELKDKSLEALTDATSDKIIDARRLLLEGDAADGRRA' A
#
# COMPACT_ATOMS: atom_id res chain seq x y z
N MET A 1 -4.26 12.65 -14.87
CA MET A 1 -3.46 11.45 -15.14
C MET A 1 -2.20 11.58 -14.29
N MET A 2 -1.92 10.64 -13.40
CA MET A 2 -0.68 10.64 -12.62
C MET A 2 0.49 10.36 -13.56
N THR A 3 1.64 10.98 -13.30
CA THR A 3 2.86 10.70 -14.06
C THR A 3 3.55 9.44 -13.52
N ARG A 4 4.40 8.80 -14.33
CA ARG A 4 5.16 7.62 -13.90
C ARG A 4 6.02 7.87 -12.65
N PRO A 5 6.69 9.04 -12.49
CA PRO A 5 7.32 9.41 -11.23
C PRO A 5 6.36 9.47 -10.03
N ASP A 6 5.11 9.93 -10.22
CA ASP A 6 4.11 9.97 -9.14
C ASP A 6 3.71 8.55 -8.70
N ILE A 7 3.65 7.61 -9.66
CA ILE A 7 3.34 6.20 -9.40
C ILE A 7 4.47 5.54 -8.61
N GLU A 8 5.73 5.77 -8.98
CA GLU A 8 6.89 5.25 -8.26
C GLU A 8 6.96 5.81 -6.83
N ALA A 9 6.79 7.13 -6.66
CA ALA A 9 6.77 7.75 -5.34
C ALA A 9 5.63 7.21 -4.47
N THR A 10 4.44 6.99 -5.04
CA THR A 10 3.30 6.42 -4.32
C THR A 10 3.54 4.95 -3.93
N GLN A 11 4.20 4.16 -4.78
CA GLN A 11 4.60 2.78 -4.43
C GLN A 11 5.57 2.75 -3.25
N ASP A 12 6.53 3.66 -3.21
CA ASP A 12 7.52 3.71 -2.12
C ASP A 12 6.86 4.13 -0.79
N LEU A 13 5.97 5.13 -0.81
CA LEU A 13 5.16 5.48 0.37
C LEU A 13 4.32 4.30 0.88
N LEU A 14 3.72 3.51 -0.02
CA LEU A 14 2.93 2.33 0.37
C LEU A 14 3.81 1.23 0.98
N LYS A 15 5.06 1.06 0.53
CA LYS A 15 6.02 0.14 1.15
C LYS A 15 6.44 0.60 2.55
N GLU A 16 6.69 1.89 2.72
CA GLU A 16 7.01 2.48 4.02
C GLU A 16 5.85 2.30 5.00
N ALA A 17 4.61 2.57 4.56
CA ALA A 17 3.42 2.36 5.37
C ALA A 17 3.25 0.90 5.81
N SER A 18 3.45 -0.07 4.92
CA SER A 18 3.48 -1.49 5.28
C SER A 18 4.55 -1.80 6.33
N SER A 19 5.74 -1.21 6.19
CA SER A 19 6.86 -1.45 7.11
C SER A 19 6.57 -0.92 8.51
N LEU A 20 6.01 0.28 8.60
CA LEU A 20 5.56 0.88 9.87
C LEU A 20 4.44 0.07 10.52
N LEU A 21 3.50 -0.45 9.72
CA LEU A 21 2.42 -1.29 10.22
C LEU A 21 2.92 -2.61 10.80
N ILE A 22 3.94 -3.23 10.20
CA ILE A 22 4.60 -4.42 10.73
C ILE A 22 5.24 -4.14 12.09
N VAL A 23 5.93 -3.00 12.23
CA VAL A 23 6.51 -2.59 13.52
C VAL A 23 5.40 -2.35 14.54
N LEU A 24 4.35 -1.64 14.16
CA LEU A 24 3.21 -1.36 15.03
C LEU A 24 2.55 -2.67 15.53
N ARG A 25 2.33 -3.65 14.65
CA ARG A 25 1.77 -4.96 15.03
C ARG A 25 2.64 -5.70 16.05
N ARG A 26 3.97 -5.57 16.01
CA ARG A 26 4.88 -6.18 16.99
C ARG A 26 4.78 -5.52 18.36
N GLU A 27 4.61 -4.22 18.40
CA GLU A 27 4.53 -3.44 19.64
C GLU A 27 3.14 -3.52 20.29
N LEU A 28 2.08 -3.68 19.48
CA LEU A 28 0.72 -3.82 19.97
C LEU A 28 0.50 -5.24 20.54
N LYS A 29 0.34 -5.32 21.86
CA LYS A 29 -0.04 -6.56 22.57
C LYS A 29 -1.56 -6.78 22.65
N ASP A 30 -2.33 -5.97 21.95
CA ASP A 30 -3.79 -5.98 21.99
C ASP A 30 -4.37 -6.73 20.77
N LYS A 31 -5.08 -7.82 21.04
CA LYS A 31 -5.72 -8.65 20.01
C LYS A 31 -6.79 -7.92 19.22
N SER A 32 -7.44 -6.90 19.79
CA SER A 32 -8.43 -6.09 19.09
C SER A 32 -7.78 -5.21 18.01
N LEU A 33 -6.52 -4.81 18.23
CA LEU A 33 -5.76 -4.03 17.27
C LEU A 33 -5.08 -4.90 16.21
N GLU A 34 -4.87 -6.18 16.47
CA GLU A 34 -4.34 -7.12 15.47
C GLU A 34 -5.25 -7.19 14.23
N ALA A 35 -6.57 -7.34 14.43
CA ALA A 35 -7.53 -7.34 13.33
C ALA A 35 -7.55 -6.01 12.55
N LEU A 36 -7.35 -4.89 13.23
CA LEU A 36 -7.24 -3.57 12.58
C LEU A 36 -5.93 -3.46 11.78
N THR A 37 -4.82 -3.98 12.30
CA THR A 37 -3.55 -4.00 11.56
C THR A 37 -3.63 -4.90 10.33
N ASP A 38 -4.29 -6.05 10.41
CA ASP A 38 -4.47 -6.94 9.27
C ASP A 38 -5.36 -6.28 8.19
N ALA A 39 -6.50 -5.71 8.58
CA ALA A 39 -7.37 -4.98 7.65
C ALA A 39 -6.68 -3.76 7.01
N THR A 40 -5.79 -3.10 7.74
CA THR A 40 -4.99 -1.98 7.20
C THR A 40 -3.95 -2.49 6.20
N SER A 41 -3.32 -3.64 6.48
CA SER A 41 -2.35 -4.27 5.59
C SER A 41 -2.99 -4.65 4.26
N ASP A 42 -4.18 -5.25 4.30
CA ASP A 42 -4.94 -5.62 3.09
C ASP A 42 -5.24 -4.40 2.22
N LYS A 43 -5.66 -3.28 2.82
CA LYS A 43 -5.92 -2.03 2.09
C LYS A 43 -4.68 -1.46 1.42
N ILE A 44 -3.50 -1.57 2.04
CA ILE A 44 -2.24 -1.12 1.44
C ILE A 44 -1.89 -2.01 0.23
N ILE A 45 -2.10 -3.32 0.34
CA ILE A 45 -1.88 -4.26 -0.77
C ILE A 45 -2.82 -3.94 -1.94
N ASP A 46 -4.11 -3.73 -1.66
CA ASP A 46 -5.10 -3.36 -2.67
C ASP A 46 -4.74 -2.02 -3.35
N ALA A 47 -4.32 -1.02 -2.58
CA ALA A 47 -3.88 0.26 -3.13
C ALA A 47 -2.68 0.10 -4.08
N ARG A 48 -1.69 -0.73 -3.70
CA ARG A 48 -0.53 -1.03 -4.57
C ARG A 48 -0.95 -1.74 -5.85
N ARG A 49 -1.92 -2.66 -5.76
CA ARG A 49 -2.45 -3.39 -6.91
C ARG A 49 -3.17 -2.45 -7.88
N LEU A 50 -4.09 -1.62 -7.38
CA LEU A 50 -4.84 -0.66 -8.18
C LEU A 50 -3.92 0.36 -8.88
N LEU A 51 -2.85 0.79 -8.18
CA LEU A 51 -1.86 1.70 -8.74
C LEU A 51 -1.10 1.07 -9.92
N LEU A 52 -0.72 -0.21 -9.83
CA LEU A 52 -0.07 -0.94 -10.93
C LEU A 52 -1.04 -1.27 -12.07
N GLU A 53 -2.28 -1.62 -11.76
CA GLU A 53 -3.31 -1.88 -12.78
C GLU A 53 -3.64 -0.60 -13.57
N GLY A 54 -3.68 0.55 -12.89
CA GLY A 54 -3.81 1.87 -13.51
C GLY A 54 -2.64 2.21 -14.42
N ASP A 55 -1.40 2.07 -13.93
CA ASP A 55 -0.18 2.30 -14.72
C ASP A 55 -0.14 1.42 -15.99
N ALA A 56 -0.44 0.13 -15.84
CA ALA A 56 -0.48 -0.81 -16.96
C ALA A 56 -1.60 -0.50 -17.96
N ALA A 57 -2.73 0.04 -17.52
CA ALA A 57 -3.81 0.47 -18.40
C ALA A 57 -3.44 1.74 -19.18
N ASP A 58 -2.74 2.67 -18.54
CA ASP A 58 -2.27 3.91 -19.16
C ASP A 58 -1.13 3.64 -20.16
N GLY A 59 -0.19 2.74 -19.84
CA GLY A 59 0.89 2.32 -20.75
C GLY A 59 0.43 1.55 -22.00
N ARG A 60 -0.77 0.95 -21.98
CA ARG A 60 -1.37 0.30 -23.18
C ARG A 60 -2.15 1.28 -24.08
N ARG A 61 -2.45 2.49 -23.60
CA ARG A 61 -3.20 3.51 -24.34
C ARG A 61 -2.28 4.54 -25.02
N ALA A 62 -1.01 4.61 -24.60
CA ALA A 62 0.04 5.44 -25.19
C ALA A 62 0.68 4.76 -26.42
#